data_AF-A0A0G0J7F0-F1
#
_entry.id   AF-A0A0G0J7F0-F1
#
_cell.length_a   1.000
_cell.length_b   1.000
_cell.length_c   1.000
_cell.angle_alpha   90.00
_cell.angle_beta   90.00
_cell.angle_gamma   90.00
#
_symmetry.space_group_name_H-M   'P 1'
#
loop_
_entity.id
_entity.type
_entity.pdbx_description
1 polymer ?
#
loop_
_entity_poly.entity_id
_entity_poly.type
_entity_poly.pdbx_seq_one_letter_code
_entity_poly.pdbx_strand_id
1 'polypeptide(L)'
;MLGIIALLVFLVTSKVLVVSAQGMMGYFNSSIDKATIQDQQAEEQEGKVLLNNLANKTTTCPKLSNADFEKIGEYFMGRSIGNTQRHISMNEMMKRMMGEKGEEQAHQAMGKRLSGCDAYAAFPTQDAGFLPMMGMLAGSTGIMGNFYGSMMNNGWGLFGGLTWILITIFLILGIIYFWKGISKKK
;
A
#
# COMPACT_ATOMS: atom_id res chain seq x y z
N MET A 1 16.29 -40.65 29.29
CA MET A 1 14.89 -40.34 29.70
C MET A 1 14.70 -38.92 30.25
N LEU A 2 15.67 -38.32 30.95
CA LEU A 2 15.55 -36.95 31.51
C LEU A 2 15.47 -35.83 30.45
N GLY A 3 16.13 -35.97 29.30
CA GLY A 3 16.13 -34.92 28.26
C GLY A 3 14.80 -34.74 27.51
N ILE A 4 13.97 -35.78 27.43
CA ILE A 4 12.66 -35.71 26.75
C ILE A 4 11.63 -34.97 27.62
N ILE A 5 11.74 -35.10 28.94
CA ILE A 5 10.85 -34.42 29.89
C ILE A 5 11.15 -32.91 29.91
N ALA A 6 12.41 -32.50 29.81
CA ALA A 6 12.78 -31.08 29.75
C ALA A 6 12.29 -30.39 28.46
N LEU A 7 12.28 -31.09 27.32
CA LEU A 7 11.78 -30.54 26.05
C LEU A 7 10.26 -30.36 26.05
N LEU A 8 9.52 -31.27 26.70
CA LEU A 8 8.07 -31.19 26.84
C LEU A 8 7.63 -30.08 27.80
N VAL A 9 8.41 -29.78 28.85
CA VAL A 9 8.10 -28.68 29.77
C VAL A 9 8.31 -27.30 29.11
N PHE A 10 9.32 -27.17 28.24
CA PHE A 10 9.58 -25.90 27.54
C PHE A 10 8.50 -25.53 26.52
N LEU A 11 7.87 -26.54 25.88
CA LEU A 11 6.78 -26.34 24.92
C LEU A 11 5.45 -25.91 25.57
N VAL A 12 5.27 -26.14 26.87
CA VAL A 12 4.01 -25.81 27.57
C VAL A 12 4.00 -24.36 28.09
N THR A 13 5.16 -23.68 28.15
CA THR A 13 5.26 -22.32 28.70
C THR A 13 5.30 -21.19 27.67
N SER A 14 5.25 -21.50 26.37
CA SER A 14 5.05 -20.46 25.34
C SER A 14 3.63 -19.92 25.45
N LYS A 15 3.45 -18.88 26.27
CA LYS A 15 2.26 -18.03 26.25
C LYS A 15 2.18 -17.41 24.86
N VAL A 16 1.39 -18.03 23.99
CA VAL A 16 0.95 -17.42 22.75
C VAL A 16 0.14 -16.19 23.18
N LEU A 17 0.74 -15.01 23.08
CA LEU A 17 0.00 -13.76 23.14
C LEU A 17 -0.89 -13.77 21.91
N VAL A 18 -2.11 -14.27 22.10
CA VAL A 18 -3.19 -14.09 21.14
C VAL A 18 -3.50 -12.60 21.18
N VAL A 19 -2.76 -11.81 20.39
CA VAL A 19 -3.16 -10.44 20.08
C VAL A 19 -4.46 -10.58 19.31
N SER A 20 -5.57 -10.38 20.02
CA SER A 20 -6.88 -10.39 19.41
C SER A 20 -6.97 -9.22 18.43
N ALA A 21 -7.01 -9.55 17.13
CA ALA A 21 -7.34 -8.60 16.07
C ALA A 21 -8.78 -8.04 16.18
N GLN A 22 -9.59 -8.51 17.15
CA GLN A 22 -10.97 -8.05 17.33
C GLN A 22 -11.05 -6.58 17.75
N GLY A 23 -9.98 -6.01 18.32
CA GLY A 23 -9.92 -4.58 18.67
C GLY A 23 -10.02 -3.64 17.45
N MET A 24 -9.53 -4.03 16.28
CA MET A 24 -9.68 -3.23 15.05
C MET A 24 -11.03 -3.41 14.36
N MET A 25 -11.64 -4.60 14.48
CA MET A 25 -12.94 -4.89 13.84
C MET A 25 -14.14 -4.24 14.53
N GLY A 26 -14.03 -3.92 15.83
CA GLY A 26 -15.11 -3.28 16.59
C GLY A 26 -15.34 -1.80 16.25
N TYR A 27 -14.37 -1.13 15.62
CA TYR A 27 -14.43 0.30 15.36
C TYR A 27 -15.24 0.66 14.10
N PHE A 28 -15.20 -0.20 13.08
CA PHE A 28 -15.96 -0.06 11.83
C PHE A 28 -17.48 -0.18 11.99
N ASN A 29 -17.97 -0.46 13.21
CA ASN A 29 -19.38 -0.71 13.50
C ASN A 29 -20.05 0.45 14.26
N SER A 30 -19.39 1.59 14.36
CA SER A 30 -19.99 2.82 14.88
C SER A 30 -20.96 3.39 13.84
N SER A 31 -22.18 3.75 14.27
CA SER A 31 -23.16 4.40 13.40
C SER A 31 -22.68 5.81 13.05
N ILE A 32 -22.00 5.96 11.91
CA ILE A 32 -21.65 7.27 11.35
C ILE A 32 -22.93 7.90 10.80
N ASP A 33 -23.20 9.15 11.19
CA ASP A 33 -24.39 9.85 10.73
C ASP A 33 -24.31 10.19 9.24
N LYS A 34 -25.48 10.44 8.64
CA LYS A 34 -25.59 10.67 7.20
C LYS A 34 -24.89 11.97 6.75
N ALA A 35 -24.87 13.01 7.58
CA ALA A 35 -24.24 14.28 7.20
C ALA A 35 -22.72 14.11 7.09
N THR A 36 -22.09 13.47 8.09
CA THR A 36 -20.65 13.15 8.05
C THR A 36 -20.27 12.31 6.82
N ILE A 37 -21.12 11.36 6.42
CA ILE A 37 -20.91 10.59 5.17
C ILE A 37 -20.97 11.50 3.93
N GLN A 38 -21.94 12.41 3.88
CA GLN A 38 -22.09 13.33 2.75
C GLN A 38 -20.93 14.32 2.66
N ASP A 39 -20.45 14.83 3.79
CA ASP A 39 -19.31 15.75 3.86
C ASP A 39 -18.04 15.05 3.35
N GLN A 40 -17.75 13.84 3.82
CA GLN A 40 -16.60 13.08 3.33
C GLN A 40 -16.71 12.76 1.81
N GLN A 41 -17.91 12.45 1.32
CA GLN A 41 -18.13 12.24 -0.11
C GLN A 41 -17.88 13.50 -0.94
N ALA A 42 -18.21 14.67 -0.40
CA ALA A 42 -17.94 15.95 -1.05
C ALA A 42 -16.42 16.19 -1.15
N GLU A 43 -15.67 15.95 -0.08
CA GLU A 43 -14.21 16.09 -0.07
C GLU A 43 -13.52 15.12 -1.05
N GLU A 44 -13.90 13.84 -1.05
CA GLU A 44 -13.41 12.86 -2.02
C GLU A 44 -13.70 13.29 -3.46
N GLN A 45 -14.87 13.88 -3.71
CA GLN A 45 -15.25 14.36 -5.03
C GLN A 45 -14.48 15.62 -5.44
N GLU A 46 -14.20 16.54 -4.52
CA GLU A 46 -13.33 17.70 -4.77
C GLU A 46 -11.92 17.27 -5.15
N GLY A 47 -11.35 16.30 -4.43
CA GLY A 47 -10.06 15.68 -4.75
C GLY A 47 -10.03 15.07 -6.16
N LYS A 48 -11.09 14.37 -6.54
CA LYS A 48 -11.25 13.83 -7.90
C LYS A 48 -11.26 14.92 -8.97
N VAL A 49 -11.96 16.04 -8.72
CA VAL A 49 -12.01 17.18 -9.66
C VAL A 49 -10.62 17.80 -9.82
N LEU A 50 -9.89 18.00 -8.72
CA LEU A 50 -8.51 18.51 -8.76
C LEU A 50 -7.58 17.58 -9.56
N LEU A 51 -7.70 16.26 -9.37
CA LEU A 51 -6.93 15.27 -10.11
C LEU A 51 -7.27 15.27 -11.61
N ASN A 52 -8.55 15.41 -11.97
CA ASN A 52 -8.97 15.55 -13.37
C ASN A 52 -8.42 16.83 -14.00
N ASN A 53 -8.37 17.93 -13.24
CA ASN A 53 -7.79 19.18 -13.70
C ASN A 53 -6.27 19.05 -13.96
N LEU A 54 -5.55 18.30 -13.12
CA LEU A 54 -4.15 17.96 -13.38
C LEU A 54 -4.00 17.11 -14.64
N ALA A 55 -4.82 16.06 -14.81
CA ALA A 55 -4.76 15.17 -15.96
C ALA A 55 -5.07 15.91 -17.28
N ASN A 56 -6.03 16.83 -17.25
CA ASN A 56 -6.43 17.66 -18.38
C ASN A 56 -5.56 18.92 -18.56
N LYS A 57 -4.52 19.10 -17.74
CA LYS A 57 -3.59 20.24 -17.77
C LYS A 57 -4.26 21.61 -17.57
N THR A 58 -5.44 21.65 -16.95
CA THR A 58 -6.13 22.90 -16.59
C THR A 58 -5.55 23.51 -15.31
N THR A 59 -4.88 22.70 -14.49
CA THR A 59 -4.01 23.14 -13.38
C THR A 59 -2.65 22.44 -13.45
N THR A 60 -1.72 22.85 -12.60
CA THR A 60 -0.35 22.32 -12.54
C THR A 60 0.08 22.19 -11.08
N CYS A 61 0.97 21.25 -10.77
CA CYS A 61 1.45 21.01 -9.40
C CYS A 61 1.83 22.28 -8.60
N PRO A 62 2.56 23.28 -9.16
CA PRO A 62 2.92 24.48 -8.39
C PRO A 62 1.75 25.41 -8.04
N LYS A 63 0.59 25.21 -8.68
CA LYS A 63 -0.64 25.99 -8.41
C LYS A 63 -1.53 25.35 -7.35
N LEU A 64 -1.23 24.12 -6.95
CA LEU A 64 -1.98 23.40 -5.93
C LEU A 64 -1.40 23.72 -4.55
N SER A 65 -2.30 24.06 -3.63
CA SER A 65 -1.98 24.27 -2.22
C SER A 65 -1.88 22.94 -1.48
N ASN A 66 -1.40 22.98 -0.23
CA ASN A 66 -1.45 21.81 0.63
C ASN A 66 -2.89 21.32 0.85
N ALA A 67 -3.86 22.21 1.05
CA ALA A 67 -5.27 21.82 1.17
C ALA A 67 -5.81 21.13 -0.09
N ASP A 68 -5.34 21.51 -1.28
CA ASP A 68 -5.71 20.80 -2.52
C ASP A 68 -5.11 19.39 -2.55
N PHE A 69 -3.86 19.23 -2.12
CA PHE A 69 -3.21 17.93 -2.04
C PHE A 69 -3.86 17.03 -0.98
N GLU A 70 -4.33 17.59 0.11
CA GLU A 70 -5.10 16.88 1.13
C GLU A 70 -6.36 16.26 0.54
N LYS A 71 -7.19 17.05 -0.15
CA LYS A 71 -8.39 16.58 -0.85
C LYS A 71 -8.08 15.51 -1.89
N ILE A 72 -6.99 15.67 -2.65
CA ILE A 72 -6.53 14.62 -3.58
C ILE A 72 -6.16 13.34 -2.81
N GLY A 73 -5.53 13.47 -1.64
CA GLY A 73 -5.25 12.37 -0.72
C GLY A 73 -6.52 11.66 -0.24
N GLU A 74 -7.51 12.41 0.25
CA GLU A 74 -8.84 11.90 0.64
C GLU A 74 -9.47 11.08 -0.48
N TYR A 75 -9.46 11.61 -1.72
CA TYR A 75 -9.97 10.89 -2.88
C TYR A 75 -9.25 9.56 -3.11
N PHE A 76 -7.92 9.55 -3.07
CA PHE A 76 -7.16 8.32 -3.26
C PHE A 76 -7.40 7.32 -2.13
N MET A 77 -7.52 7.78 -0.89
CA MET A 77 -7.78 6.92 0.25
C MET A 77 -9.18 6.33 0.20
N GLY A 78 -10.22 7.15 -0.03
CA GLY A 78 -11.59 6.70 -0.23
C GLY A 78 -11.71 5.69 -1.37
N ARG A 79 -11.05 5.95 -2.51
CA ARG A 79 -10.97 5.01 -3.64
C ARG A 79 -10.29 3.70 -3.27
N SER A 80 -9.22 3.76 -2.48
CA SER A 80 -8.44 2.58 -2.08
C SER A 80 -9.20 1.70 -1.10
N ILE A 81 -10.01 2.31 -0.23
CA ILE A 81 -10.86 1.62 0.74
C ILE A 81 -12.15 1.10 0.08
N GLY A 82 -12.68 1.82 -0.91
CA GLY A 82 -13.89 1.47 -1.65
C GLY A 82 -15.19 1.67 -0.87
N ASN A 83 -15.13 2.29 0.31
CA ASN A 83 -16.30 2.58 1.14
C ASN A 83 -16.04 3.82 2.03
N THR A 84 -16.83 4.86 1.86
CA THR A 84 -16.68 6.14 2.59
C THR A 84 -16.82 5.97 4.11
N GLN A 85 -17.70 5.10 4.61
CA GLN A 85 -17.84 4.89 6.06
C GLN A 85 -16.58 4.30 6.70
N ARG A 86 -15.94 3.36 5.98
CA ARG A 86 -14.64 2.80 6.39
C ARG A 86 -13.51 3.81 6.25
N HIS A 87 -13.58 4.71 5.27
CA HIS A 87 -12.66 5.83 5.13
C HIS A 87 -12.74 6.78 6.34
N ILE A 88 -13.94 7.22 6.71
CA ILE A 88 -14.15 8.05 7.91
C ILE A 88 -13.62 7.35 9.16
N SER A 89 -13.90 6.04 9.31
CA SER A 89 -13.37 5.24 10.42
C SER A 89 -11.84 5.21 10.45
N MET A 90 -11.22 5.24 9.27
CA MET A 90 -9.76 5.29 9.11
C MET A 90 -9.21 6.68 9.44
N ASN A 91 -9.88 7.77 9.04
CA ASN A 91 -9.48 9.14 9.39
C ASN A 91 -9.50 9.30 10.91
N GLU A 92 -10.55 8.81 11.58
CA GLU A 92 -10.62 8.82 13.05
C GLU A 92 -9.52 7.97 13.70
N MET A 93 -9.17 6.84 13.10
CA MET A 93 -8.03 6.04 13.56
C MET A 93 -6.71 6.80 13.40
N MET A 94 -6.51 7.47 12.27
CA MET A 94 -5.33 8.28 11.99
C MET A 94 -5.24 9.43 13.00
N LYS A 95 -6.29 10.23 13.16
CA LYS A 95 -6.34 11.33 14.13
C LYS A 95 -6.02 10.88 15.56
N ARG A 96 -6.44 9.68 15.96
CA ARG A 96 -6.10 9.12 17.29
C ARG A 96 -4.64 8.75 17.46
N MET A 97 -3.99 8.31 16.38
CA MET A 97 -2.58 7.92 16.42
C MET A 97 -1.67 9.14 16.30
N MET A 98 -1.88 9.97 15.27
CA MET A 98 -0.96 11.04 14.89
C MET A 98 -1.51 12.46 15.10
N GLY A 99 -2.72 12.60 15.66
CA GLY A 99 -3.41 13.88 15.77
C GLY A 99 -4.03 14.34 14.44
N GLU A 100 -4.89 15.37 14.52
CA GLU A 100 -5.53 15.98 13.35
C GLU A 100 -4.51 16.44 12.31
N LYS A 101 -3.49 17.21 12.75
CA LYS A 101 -2.43 17.69 11.85
C LYS A 101 -1.63 16.57 11.21
N GLY A 102 -1.45 15.44 11.90
CA GLY A 102 -0.73 14.31 11.33
C GLY A 102 -1.55 13.64 10.23
N GLU A 103 -2.87 13.52 10.42
CA GLU A 103 -3.77 12.95 9.42
C GLU A 103 -3.85 13.83 8.16
N GLU A 104 -4.04 15.14 8.31
CA GLU A 104 -3.95 16.12 7.22
C GLU A 104 -2.62 16.00 6.47
N GLN A 105 -1.49 15.98 7.17
CA GLN A 105 -0.16 15.85 6.56
C GLN A 105 0.03 14.53 5.83
N ALA A 106 -0.54 13.45 6.35
CA ALA A 106 -0.51 12.14 5.70
C ALA A 106 -1.31 12.16 4.39
N HIS A 107 -2.51 12.75 4.38
CA HIS A 107 -3.30 12.92 3.16
C HIS A 107 -2.62 13.85 2.16
N GLN A 108 -2.01 14.94 2.60
CA GLN A 108 -1.22 15.83 1.75
C GLN A 108 -0.05 15.12 1.08
N ALA A 109 0.74 14.36 1.85
CA ALA A 109 1.87 13.58 1.34
C ALA A 109 1.39 12.51 0.36
N MET A 110 0.29 11.83 0.67
CA MET A 110 -0.34 10.85 -0.21
C MET A 110 -0.80 11.51 -1.52
N GLY A 111 -1.49 12.64 -1.45
CA GLY A 111 -1.98 13.36 -2.60
C GLY A 111 -0.85 13.87 -3.50
N LYS A 112 0.24 14.41 -2.93
CA LYS A 112 1.44 14.83 -3.67
C LYS A 112 2.10 13.67 -4.42
N ARG A 113 2.26 12.52 -3.76
CA ARG A 113 2.87 11.32 -4.35
C ARG A 113 2.00 10.74 -5.47
N LEU A 114 0.71 10.53 -5.19
CA LEU A 114 -0.20 9.83 -6.11
C LEU A 114 -0.69 10.69 -7.27
N SER A 115 -0.67 12.02 -7.13
CA SER A 115 -0.86 12.94 -8.26
C SER A 115 0.37 13.07 -9.16
N GLY A 116 1.52 12.54 -8.74
CA GLY A 116 2.79 12.67 -9.46
C GLY A 116 3.46 14.04 -9.30
N CYS A 117 2.99 14.88 -8.38
CA CYS A 117 3.53 16.21 -8.15
C CYS A 117 4.80 16.23 -7.30
N ASP A 118 4.92 15.30 -6.34
CA ASP A 118 6.15 15.08 -5.58
C ASP A 118 6.19 13.61 -5.10
N ALA A 119 7.00 12.81 -5.78
CA ALA A 119 7.16 11.39 -5.48
C ALA A 119 7.84 11.11 -4.13
N TYR A 120 8.52 12.11 -3.55
CA TYR A 120 9.31 11.98 -2.33
C TYR A 120 8.70 12.68 -1.13
N ALA A 121 7.50 13.28 -1.27
CA ALA A 121 6.83 14.04 -0.21
C ALA A 121 6.82 13.24 1.10
N ALA A 122 7.46 13.74 2.15
CA ALA A 122 7.62 12.98 3.39
C ALA A 122 6.27 12.75 4.08
N PHE A 123 6.04 11.54 4.59
CA PHE A 123 4.97 11.30 5.55
C PHE A 123 5.39 11.80 6.94
N PRO A 124 4.44 12.25 7.78
CA PRO A 124 4.76 12.66 9.14
C PRO A 124 5.43 11.51 9.90
N THR A 125 6.60 11.79 10.48
CA THR A 125 7.48 10.80 11.13
C THR A 125 7.02 10.41 12.53
N GLN A 126 5.81 10.81 12.94
CA GLN A 126 5.45 10.80 14.36
C GLN A 126 5.08 9.43 14.91
N ASP A 127 4.73 8.43 14.09
CA ASP A 127 4.38 7.11 14.64
C ASP A 127 4.76 5.90 13.79
N ALA A 128 5.43 4.94 14.44
CA ALA A 128 5.83 3.64 13.89
C ALA A 128 4.63 2.77 13.43
N GLY A 129 3.40 3.14 13.80
CA GLY A 129 2.16 2.45 13.41
C GLY A 129 1.61 2.83 12.02
N PHE A 130 2.01 3.98 11.45
CA PHE A 130 1.48 4.45 10.17
C PHE A 130 2.07 3.69 8.97
N LEU A 131 3.37 3.39 9.00
CA LEU A 131 4.08 2.63 7.96
C LEU A 131 3.45 1.24 7.69
N PRO A 132 3.14 0.42 8.71
CA PRO A 132 2.40 -0.84 8.52
C PRO A 132 1.03 -0.66 7.88
N MET A 133 0.29 0.38 8.27
CA MET A 133 -1.06 0.66 7.76
C MET A 133 -1.03 1.05 6.28
N MET A 134 -0.06 1.87 5.90
CA MET A 134 0.17 2.23 4.50
C MET A 134 0.59 1.01 3.65
N GLY A 135 1.39 0.10 4.22
CA GLY A 135 1.75 -1.16 3.56
C GLY A 135 0.54 -2.04 3.25
N MET A 136 -0.47 -2.04 4.12
CA MET A 136 -1.72 -2.78 3.91
C MET A 136 -2.59 -2.16 2.80
N LEU A 137 -2.64 -0.83 2.73
CA LEU A 137 -3.32 -0.10 1.65
C LEU A 137 -2.60 -0.28 0.31
N ALA A 138 -1.26 -0.28 0.30
CA ALA A 138 -0.45 -0.51 -0.88
C ALA A 138 -0.59 -1.92 -1.45
N GLY A 139 -0.87 -2.92 -0.61
CA GLY A 139 -1.13 -4.30 -1.02
C GLY A 139 -2.55 -4.55 -1.54
N SER A 140 -3.54 -3.76 -1.13
CA SER A 140 -4.97 -3.98 -1.45
C SER A 140 -5.43 -3.31 -2.74
N THR A 141 -4.82 -2.20 -3.13
CA THR A 141 -5.10 -1.54 -4.40
C THR A 141 -3.77 -1.24 -5.06
N GLY A 142 -3.48 -1.94 -6.17
CA GLY A 142 -2.24 -1.80 -6.95
C GLY A 142 -1.96 -0.39 -7.50
N ILE A 143 -2.69 0.64 -7.07
CA ILE A 143 -2.44 2.06 -7.29
C ILE A 143 -1.15 2.49 -6.60
N MET A 144 -0.92 2.09 -5.34
CA MET A 144 0.36 2.32 -4.63
C MET A 144 1.42 1.27 -5.02
N GLY A 145 0.98 0.06 -5.38
CA GLY A 145 1.85 -1.01 -5.89
C GLY A 145 2.53 -0.68 -7.22
N ASN A 146 1.95 0.21 -8.05
CA ASN A 146 2.58 0.62 -9.32
C ASN A 146 3.65 1.70 -9.14
N PHE A 147 3.55 2.53 -8.09
CA PHE A 147 4.60 3.49 -7.72
C PHE A 147 5.73 2.83 -6.92
N TYR A 148 5.40 1.94 -5.98
CA TYR A 148 6.41 1.11 -5.30
C TYR A 148 6.98 0.02 -6.23
N GLY A 149 6.24 -0.39 -7.25
CA GLY A 149 6.67 -1.30 -8.31
C GLY A 149 7.72 -0.69 -9.24
N SER A 150 7.81 0.64 -9.32
CA SER A 150 8.94 1.31 -9.95
C SER A 150 10.23 1.12 -9.15
N MET A 151 10.13 0.99 -7.82
CA MET A 151 11.26 0.66 -6.95
C MET A 151 11.51 -0.86 -6.87
N MET A 152 10.48 -1.69 -7.07
CA MET A 152 10.60 -3.16 -7.16
C MET A 152 11.06 -3.65 -8.54
N ASN A 153 11.17 -2.77 -9.55
CA ASN A 153 11.90 -3.03 -10.79
C ASN A 153 13.43 -2.90 -10.64
N ASN A 154 13.90 -2.45 -9.46
CA ASN A 154 15.30 -2.49 -9.05
C ASN A 154 15.60 -3.65 -8.09
N GLY A 155 14.63 -4.54 -7.85
CA GLY A 155 14.75 -5.75 -7.01
C GLY A 155 15.35 -6.96 -7.71
N TRP A 156 15.79 -6.82 -8.95
CA TRP A 156 16.66 -7.79 -9.62
C TRP A 156 18.11 -7.41 -9.37
N GLY A 157 18.54 -7.58 -8.12
CA GLY A 157 19.96 -7.55 -7.81
C GLY A 157 20.73 -8.53 -8.73
N LEU A 158 22.04 -8.30 -8.90
CA LEU A 158 22.97 -9.07 -9.74
C LEU A 158 22.69 -10.59 -9.83
N PHE A 159 22.22 -11.20 -8.74
CA PHE A 159 21.83 -12.61 -8.67
C PHE A 159 20.56 -12.99 -9.46
N GLY A 160 19.55 -12.13 -9.56
CA GLY A 160 18.32 -12.37 -10.34
C GLY A 160 18.55 -12.30 -11.85
N GLY A 161 19.44 -11.41 -12.31
CA GLY A 161 19.86 -11.35 -13.71
C GLY A 161 20.66 -12.60 -14.12
N LEU A 162 21.58 -13.05 -13.25
CA LEU A 162 22.38 -14.26 -13.50
C LEU A 162 21.53 -15.52 -13.61
N THR A 163 20.55 -15.72 -12.73
CA THR A 163 19.65 -16.89 -12.80
C THR A 163 18.82 -16.88 -14.07
N TRP A 164 18.33 -15.72 -14.52
CA TRP A 164 17.58 -15.61 -15.77
C TRP A 164 18.40 -15.87 -17.03
N ILE A 165 19.65 -15.39 -17.05
CA ILE A 165 20.60 -15.68 -18.14
C ILE A 165 20.87 -17.18 -18.21
N LEU A 166 21.12 -17.84 -17.07
CA LEU A 166 21.37 -19.29 -17.03
C LEU A 166 20.16 -20.11 -17.50
N ILE A 167 18.95 -19.74 -17.08
CA ILE A 167 17.70 -20.40 -17.52
C ILE A 167 17.51 -20.24 -19.03
N THR A 168 17.76 -19.05 -19.56
CA THR A 168 17.58 -18.77 -20.99
C THR A 168 18.58 -19.55 -21.84
N ILE A 169 19.85 -19.63 -21.42
CA ILE A 169 20.87 -20.46 -22.08
C ILE A 169 20.47 -21.94 -22.06
N PHE A 170 20.00 -22.44 -20.90
CA PHE A 170 19.57 -23.83 -20.77
C PHE A 170 18.40 -24.17 -21.71
N LEU A 171 17.41 -23.28 -21.82
CA LEU A 171 16.27 -23.47 -22.73
C LEU A 171 16.69 -23.45 -24.20
N ILE A 172 17.57 -22.53 -24.61
CA ILE A 172 18.05 -22.48 -26.01
C ILE A 172 18.81 -23.76 -26.37
N LEU A 173 19.70 -24.24 -25.50
CA LEU A 173 20.43 -25.49 -25.72
C LEU A 173 19.50 -26.71 -25.74
N GLY A 174 18.51 -26.73 -24.85
CA GLY A 174 17.47 -27.77 -24.83
C GLY A 174 16.70 -27.82 -26.15
N ILE A 175 16.25 -26.67 -26.65
CA ILE A 175 15.52 -26.59 -27.92
C ILE A 175 16.41 -27.08 -29.07
N ILE A 176 17.67 -26.64 -29.18
CA ILE A 176 18.59 -27.09 -30.23
C ILE A 176 18.84 -28.61 -30.16
N TYR A 177 19.02 -29.15 -28.96
CA TYR A 177 19.23 -30.59 -28.77
C TYR A 177 18.00 -31.39 -29.20
N PHE A 178 16.80 -30.97 -28.78
CA PHE A 178 15.54 -31.61 -29.18
C PHE A 178 15.29 -31.51 -30.69
N TRP A 179 15.54 -30.34 -31.30
CA TRP A 179 15.43 -30.17 -32.75
C TRP A 179 16.40 -31.07 -33.51
N LYS A 180 17.67 -31.14 -33.09
CA LYS A 180 18.68 -32.02 -33.69
C LYS A 180 18.34 -33.50 -33.50
N GLY A 181 17.73 -33.87 -32.38
CA GLY A 181 17.23 -35.22 -32.13
C GLY A 181 16.07 -35.61 -33.04
N ILE A 182 15.16 -34.67 -33.34
CA ILE A 182 14.05 -34.88 -34.27
C ILE A 182 14.54 -34.92 -35.73
N SER A 183 15.45 -34.03 -36.12
CA SER A 183 16.02 -34.00 -37.48
C SER A 183 16.90 -35.20 -37.82
N LYS A 184 17.44 -35.93 -36.82
CA LYS A 184 18.18 -37.18 -37.04
C LYS A 184 17.30 -38.42 -37.23
N LYS A 185 15.99 -38.32 -36.95
CA LYS A 185 15.02 -39.43 -37.09
C LYS A 185 14.19 -39.34 -38.38
N LYS A 186 14.51 -38.42 -39.29
CA LYS A 186 13.99 -38.40 -40.65
C LYS A 186 15.04 -38.94 -41.61
#